data_AF-A0A382CU83-F1
#
_entry.id   AF-A0A382CU83-F1
#
_cell.length_a   1.000
_cell.length_b   1.000
_cell.length_c   1.000
_cell.angle_alpha   90.00
_cell.angle_beta   90.00
_cell.angle_gamma   90.00
#
_symmetry.space_group_name_H-M   'P 1'
#
loop_
_entity.id
_entity.type
_entity.pdbx_description
1 polymer ?
#
loop_
_entity_poly.entity_id
_entity_poly.type
_entity_poly.pdbx_seq_one_letter_code
_entity_poly.pdbx_strand_id
1 'polypeptide(L)'
;MKKILFLILLNISAGATWLKDIPQAITQSNGMTINCFASGDQYVHRLHDRDNYTIVLNQDDGDFYYAEKYGEKLRPSPYKVGIVDPVNTELVPGLNVDNSIYSEKKEFYERNMSNRNGRDAPTSGNLIQLNIFIRFADDPNFPNNRAFYDVPFNSTTEPSIRDYYLEVSYGVLTVDTYHYPPSLFGENTSYVDEHNRGYYSPYSTTNPEGYETEDERTQREHTLLANAVIAIQNSVPEDLDIDLDDDGSVDAVSFSVYGNVDGWAELLWPHRWALYTQDVYINGAIVGDYSFELTESSYFTPGVLCHEFFHVLGAPDLYHYDGGGAPSAVGGWDVMESTANPPQYMSAFLKWKYGDWIPEIP
;
A
#
# COMPACT_ATOMS: atom_id res chain seq x y z
N MET A 1 -41.48 -19.24 22.21
CA MET A 1 -40.06 -19.63 22.04
C MET A 1 -39.36 -18.53 21.26
N LYS A 2 -38.52 -17.71 21.92
CA LYS A 2 -37.74 -16.66 21.25
C LYS A 2 -36.61 -17.33 20.46
N LYS A 3 -36.57 -17.15 19.15
CA LYS A 3 -35.43 -17.53 18.31
C LYS A 3 -34.33 -16.50 18.54
N ILE A 4 -33.24 -16.91 19.19
CA ILE A 4 -32.01 -16.12 19.26
C ILE A 4 -31.29 -16.36 17.95
N LEU A 5 -31.18 -15.32 17.13
CA LEU A 5 -30.38 -15.33 15.91
C LEU A 5 -28.92 -15.13 16.35
N PHE A 6 -28.10 -16.16 16.18
CA PHE A 6 -26.67 -16.07 16.42
C PHE A 6 -26.04 -15.42 15.17
N LEU A 7 -25.74 -14.13 15.25
CA LEU A 7 -24.97 -13.44 14.22
C LEU A 7 -23.49 -13.79 14.45
N ILE A 8 -22.94 -14.67 13.62
CA ILE A 8 -21.51 -14.94 13.62
C ILE A 8 -20.85 -13.80 12.84
N LEU A 9 -20.34 -12.80 13.55
CA LEU A 9 -19.40 -11.83 13.01
C LEU A 9 -18.04 -12.52 12.85
N LEU A 10 -17.70 -12.95 11.63
CA LEU A 10 -16.31 -13.25 11.28
C LEU A 10 -15.58 -11.90 11.20
N ASN A 11 -14.82 -11.55 12.24
CA ASN A 11 -13.81 -10.51 12.14
C ASN A 11 -12.62 -11.12 11.40
N ILE A 12 -12.46 -10.78 10.12
CA ILE A 12 -11.23 -11.05 9.38
C ILE A 12 -10.29 -9.88 9.71
N SER A 13 -9.36 -10.10 10.65
CA SER A 13 -8.25 -9.18 10.89
C SER A 13 -7.13 -9.50 9.91
N ALA A 14 -6.79 -8.57 9.02
CA ALA A 14 -5.57 -8.63 8.21
C ALA A 14 -4.40 -8.05 9.02
N GLY A 15 -3.15 -8.50 8.84
CA GLY A 15 -1.99 -7.79 9.40
C GLY A 15 -1.87 -6.45 8.69
N ALA A 16 -1.59 -5.36 9.40
CA ALA A 16 -1.94 -4.02 8.94
C ALA A 16 -1.20 -3.58 7.68
N THR A 17 -0.05 -4.18 7.39
CA THR A 17 0.59 -4.12 6.07
C THR A 17 1.08 -5.49 5.60
N TRP A 18 1.03 -6.52 6.47
CA TRP A 18 1.14 -7.91 6.02
C TRP A 18 -0.19 -8.35 5.41
N LEU A 19 -0.32 -8.13 4.11
CA LEU A 19 -1.40 -8.70 3.33
C LEU A 19 -1.25 -10.21 3.31
N LYS A 20 -2.38 -10.91 3.49
CA LYS A 20 -2.40 -12.37 3.53
C LYS A 20 -3.45 -12.92 2.59
N ASP A 21 -3.04 -13.91 1.82
CA ASP A 21 -3.89 -14.68 0.92
C ASP A 21 -4.73 -13.79 -0.02
N ILE A 22 -4.15 -12.68 -0.50
CA ILE A 22 -4.83 -11.78 -1.45
C ILE A 22 -4.99 -12.53 -2.77
N PRO A 23 -6.21 -12.75 -3.29
CA PRO A 23 -6.40 -13.51 -4.51
C PRO A 23 -5.67 -12.89 -5.70
N GLN A 24 -4.99 -13.73 -6.46
CA GLN A 24 -4.18 -13.36 -7.62
C GLN A 24 -4.47 -14.26 -8.80
N ALA A 25 -4.21 -13.75 -10.01
CA ALA A 25 -4.27 -14.52 -11.24
C ALA A 25 -3.02 -14.24 -12.08
N ILE A 26 -2.21 -15.28 -12.28
CA ILE A 26 -1.01 -15.22 -13.13
C ILE A 26 -1.27 -15.93 -14.44
N THR A 27 -0.66 -15.47 -15.53
CA THR A 27 -0.82 -16.08 -16.86
C THR A 27 0.52 -16.58 -17.37
N GLN A 28 0.60 -17.88 -17.63
CA GLN A 28 1.75 -18.50 -18.29
C GLN A 28 1.82 -18.05 -19.77
N SER A 29 3.00 -18.08 -20.38
CA SER A 29 3.29 -17.79 -21.79
C SER A 29 2.44 -18.61 -22.78
N ASN A 30 1.96 -19.78 -22.36
CA ASN A 30 1.04 -20.61 -23.14
C ASN A 30 -0.44 -20.17 -23.05
N GLY A 31 -0.74 -19.07 -22.35
CA GLY A 31 -2.08 -18.52 -22.14
C GLY A 31 -2.85 -19.14 -20.98
N MET A 32 -2.27 -20.07 -20.23
CA MET A 32 -2.92 -20.67 -19.05
C MET A 32 -2.95 -19.66 -17.89
N THR A 33 -4.16 -19.30 -17.46
CA THR A 33 -4.36 -18.51 -16.24
C THR A 33 -4.44 -19.43 -15.01
N ILE A 34 -3.70 -19.07 -13.96
CA ILE A 34 -3.60 -19.82 -12.72
C ILE A 34 -3.99 -18.88 -11.58
N ASN A 35 -4.94 -19.32 -10.76
CA ASN A 35 -5.30 -18.61 -9.54
C ASN A 35 -4.33 -18.97 -8.43
N CYS A 36 -3.78 -17.96 -7.78
CA CYS A 36 -2.85 -18.07 -6.67
C CYS A 36 -3.15 -16.95 -5.66
N PHE A 37 -2.22 -16.70 -4.74
CA PHE A 37 -2.35 -15.69 -3.71
C PHE A 37 -1.07 -14.89 -3.57
N ALA A 38 -1.18 -13.61 -3.21
CA ALA A 38 -0.08 -12.81 -2.73
C ALA A 38 -0.15 -12.67 -1.21
N SER A 39 0.99 -12.81 -0.55
CA SER A 39 1.15 -12.49 0.88
C SER A 39 2.48 -11.78 1.13
N GLY A 40 2.47 -10.80 2.02
CA GLY A 40 3.66 -10.03 2.41
C GLY A 40 3.37 -8.58 2.74
N ASP A 41 4.43 -7.79 2.83
CA ASP A 41 4.40 -6.35 3.08
C ASP A 41 5.20 -5.58 2.01
N GLN A 42 5.34 -4.26 2.23
CA GLN A 42 6.08 -3.34 1.36
C GLN A 42 7.56 -3.70 1.16
N TYR A 43 8.15 -4.48 2.06
CA TYR A 43 9.56 -4.88 1.95
C TYR A 43 9.68 -6.23 1.25
N VAL A 44 8.87 -7.20 1.65
CA VAL A 44 8.91 -8.56 1.10
C VAL A 44 7.50 -9.11 0.95
N HIS A 45 7.19 -9.53 -0.28
CA HIS A 45 6.00 -10.29 -0.60
C HIS A 45 6.34 -11.43 -1.56
N ARG A 46 5.42 -12.38 -1.64
CA ARG A 46 5.54 -13.53 -2.54
C ARG A 46 4.19 -13.96 -3.07
N LEU A 47 4.21 -14.55 -4.26
CA LEU A 47 3.10 -15.38 -4.72
C LEU A 47 3.20 -16.79 -4.14
N HIS A 48 2.06 -17.40 -3.87
CA HIS A 48 1.97 -18.79 -3.47
C HIS A 48 0.64 -19.42 -3.88
N ASP A 49 0.61 -20.74 -3.97
CA ASP A 49 -0.64 -21.47 -4.18
C ASP A 49 -1.42 -21.69 -2.86
N ARG A 50 -2.53 -22.42 -2.96
CA ARG A 50 -3.41 -22.75 -1.82
C ARG A 50 -2.74 -23.62 -0.75
N ASP A 51 -1.71 -24.37 -1.14
CA ASP A 51 -0.97 -25.28 -0.26
C ASP A 51 0.32 -24.60 0.24
N ASN A 52 0.40 -23.28 0.08
CA ASN A 52 1.45 -22.40 0.56
C ASN A 52 2.81 -22.56 -0.17
N TYR A 53 2.85 -23.21 -1.33
CA TYR A 53 4.07 -23.31 -2.14
C TYR A 53 4.34 -22.00 -2.86
N THR A 54 5.51 -21.45 -2.62
CA THR A 54 5.93 -20.16 -3.18
C THR A 54 6.16 -20.26 -4.67
N ILE A 55 5.73 -19.24 -5.40
CA ILE A 55 5.83 -19.12 -6.84
C ILE A 55 6.85 -18.02 -7.13
N VAL A 56 7.68 -18.18 -8.17
CA VAL A 56 8.62 -17.17 -8.71
C VAL A 56 8.49 -17.02 -10.23
N LEU A 57 8.66 -15.79 -10.74
CA LEU A 57 8.78 -15.49 -12.17
C LEU A 57 10.17 -15.92 -12.63
N ASN A 58 10.23 -16.69 -13.71
CA ASN A 58 11.47 -16.93 -14.42
C ASN A 58 11.64 -15.87 -15.51
N GLN A 59 12.61 -14.97 -15.34
CA GLN A 59 12.81 -13.85 -16.27
C GLN A 59 13.24 -14.32 -17.67
N ASP A 60 13.93 -15.47 -17.75
CA ASP A 60 14.47 -16.00 -19.01
C ASP A 60 13.40 -16.44 -20.01
N ASP A 61 12.29 -17.02 -19.54
CA ASP A 61 11.18 -17.47 -20.40
C ASP A 61 9.86 -16.73 -20.15
N GLY A 62 9.77 -15.93 -19.08
CA GLY A 62 8.58 -15.17 -18.71
C GLY A 62 7.45 -16.02 -18.12
N ASP A 63 7.76 -17.25 -17.66
CA ASP A 63 6.81 -18.18 -17.05
C ASP A 63 6.97 -18.28 -15.53
N PHE A 64 5.95 -18.81 -14.88
CA PHE A 64 5.90 -18.96 -13.42
C PHE A 64 6.21 -20.38 -12.98
N TYR A 65 7.14 -20.50 -12.04
CA TYR A 65 7.61 -21.76 -11.48
C TYR A 65 7.45 -21.76 -9.97
N TYR A 66 7.34 -22.94 -9.37
CA TYR A 66 7.49 -23.04 -7.93
C TYR A 66 8.92 -22.73 -7.53
N ALA A 67 9.10 -22.09 -6.38
CA ALA A 67 10.37 -21.61 -5.91
C ALA A 67 11.16 -22.69 -5.18
N GLU A 68 12.48 -22.61 -5.27
CA GLU A 68 13.42 -23.31 -4.40
C GLU A 68 14.42 -22.33 -3.78
N LYS A 69 14.97 -22.69 -2.61
CA LYS A 69 15.99 -21.88 -1.92
C LYS A 69 17.33 -21.95 -2.66
N TYR A 70 17.96 -20.80 -2.83
CA TYR A 70 19.33 -20.68 -3.33
C TYR A 70 20.11 -19.68 -2.48
N GLY A 71 20.73 -20.19 -1.42
CA GLY A 71 21.28 -19.34 -0.36
C GLY A 71 20.18 -18.51 0.28
N GLU A 72 20.38 -17.20 0.32
CA GLU A 72 19.44 -16.24 0.94
C GLU A 72 18.22 -15.93 0.04
N LYS A 73 18.33 -16.20 -1.26
CA LYS A 73 17.33 -15.86 -2.28
C LYS A 73 16.45 -17.05 -2.65
N LEU A 74 15.40 -16.76 -3.41
CA LEU A 74 14.58 -17.75 -4.10
C LEU A 74 14.96 -17.78 -5.59
N ARG A 75 14.85 -18.95 -6.21
CA ARG A 75 15.00 -19.10 -7.67
C ARG A 75 13.92 -20.05 -8.24
N PRO A 76 13.65 -19.98 -9.56
CA PRO A 76 12.76 -20.93 -10.22
C PRO A 76 13.27 -22.36 -10.08
N SER A 77 12.41 -23.27 -9.61
CA SER A 77 12.65 -24.72 -9.72
C SER A 77 12.33 -25.22 -11.14
N PRO A 78 12.60 -26.49 -11.46
CA PRO A 78 12.16 -27.10 -12.73
C PRO A 78 10.64 -27.27 -12.85
N TYR A 79 9.86 -27.00 -11.80
CA TYR A 79 8.42 -27.30 -11.75
C TYR A 79 7.57 -26.07 -12.09
N LYS A 80 7.03 -26.05 -13.32
CA LYS A 80 6.14 -24.98 -13.80
C LYS A 80 4.78 -25.06 -13.09
N VAL A 81 4.30 -23.92 -12.60
CA VAL A 81 3.01 -23.83 -11.89
C VAL A 81 1.87 -24.21 -12.83
N GLY A 82 0.90 -24.98 -12.33
CA GLY A 82 -0.24 -25.46 -13.11
C GLY A 82 0.04 -26.69 -13.99
N ILE A 83 1.30 -27.10 -14.12
CA ILE A 83 1.71 -28.31 -14.85
C ILE A 83 2.04 -29.45 -13.89
N VAL A 84 2.77 -29.14 -12.81
CA VAL A 84 3.17 -30.12 -11.78
C VAL A 84 2.51 -29.74 -10.45
N ASP A 85 2.00 -30.75 -9.75
CA ASP A 85 1.53 -30.59 -8.38
C ASP A 85 2.74 -30.65 -7.42
N PRO A 86 3.06 -29.53 -6.72
CA PRO A 86 4.27 -29.42 -5.93
C PRO A 86 4.29 -30.36 -4.71
N VAL A 87 3.12 -30.83 -4.25
CA VAL A 87 3.01 -31.81 -3.16
C VAL A 87 3.68 -33.14 -3.52
N ASN A 88 3.81 -33.45 -4.82
CA ASN A 88 4.45 -34.67 -5.32
C ASN A 88 5.94 -34.47 -5.65
N THR A 89 6.54 -33.37 -5.19
CA THR A 89 7.95 -33.01 -5.43
C THR A 89 8.73 -32.90 -4.11
N GLU A 90 10.01 -32.57 -4.19
CA GLU A 90 10.90 -32.27 -3.06
C GLU A 90 10.76 -30.85 -2.52
N LEU A 91 9.91 -30.02 -3.14
CA LEU A 91 9.69 -28.65 -2.71
C LEU A 91 9.04 -28.60 -1.34
N VAL A 92 9.31 -27.52 -0.61
CA VAL A 92 8.72 -27.27 0.70
C VAL A 92 7.79 -26.07 0.65
N PRO A 93 6.62 -26.13 1.32
CA PRO A 93 5.72 -24.99 1.39
C PRO A 93 6.30 -23.90 2.31
N GLY A 94 5.82 -22.66 2.13
CA GLY A 94 6.15 -21.53 3.00
C GLY A 94 7.54 -20.95 2.79
N LEU A 95 8.20 -21.24 1.66
CA LEU A 95 9.50 -20.62 1.36
C LEU A 95 9.38 -19.10 1.26
N ASN A 96 10.25 -18.38 1.95
CA ASN A 96 10.40 -16.95 1.81
C ASN A 96 11.88 -16.59 1.64
N VAL A 97 12.18 -15.36 1.21
CA VAL A 97 13.55 -14.83 1.28
C VAL A 97 14.05 -14.82 2.73
N ASP A 98 15.37 -14.85 2.93
CA ASP A 98 15.92 -14.80 4.29
C ASP A 98 15.70 -13.43 4.95
N ASN A 99 15.70 -13.41 6.29
CA ASN A 99 15.51 -12.19 7.09
C ASN A 99 16.57 -11.11 6.82
N SER A 100 17.75 -11.46 6.28
CA SER A 100 18.77 -10.50 5.85
C SER A 100 18.22 -9.59 4.74
N ILE A 101 17.62 -10.16 3.70
CA ILE A 101 17.03 -9.42 2.56
C ILE A 101 15.90 -8.51 3.06
N TYR A 102 15.07 -9.03 3.97
CA TYR A 102 14.03 -8.24 4.60
C TYR A 102 14.63 -7.01 5.33
N SER A 103 15.64 -7.23 6.16
CA SER A 103 16.28 -6.18 6.95
C SER A 103 16.98 -5.14 6.06
N GLU A 104 17.65 -5.59 5.00
CA GLU A 104 18.31 -4.70 4.02
C GLU A 104 17.32 -3.77 3.33
N LYS A 105 16.17 -4.30 2.90
CA LYS A 105 15.10 -3.48 2.30
C LYS A 105 14.50 -2.52 3.31
N LYS A 106 14.20 -2.99 4.52
CA LYS A 106 13.69 -2.12 5.58
C LYS A 106 14.64 -0.96 5.88
N GLU A 107 15.93 -1.25 6.07
CA GLU A 107 16.96 -0.22 6.28
C GLU A 107 17.10 0.72 5.08
N PHE A 108 16.89 0.25 3.85
CA PHE A 108 16.89 1.11 2.67
C PHE A 108 15.72 2.10 2.69
N TYR A 109 14.49 1.64 2.96
CA TYR A 109 13.34 2.52 3.07
C TYR A 109 13.53 3.52 4.23
N GLU A 110 13.89 3.06 5.43
CA GLU A 110 14.09 3.90 6.61
C GLU A 110 15.14 5.00 6.40
N ARG A 111 16.25 4.69 5.71
CA ARG A 111 17.31 5.68 5.40
C ARG A 111 16.90 6.72 4.38
N ASN A 112 15.94 6.38 3.51
CA ASN A 112 15.47 7.22 2.42
C ASN A 112 14.08 7.80 2.69
N MET A 113 13.54 7.68 3.90
CA MET A 113 12.43 8.50 4.37
C MET A 113 12.86 9.95 4.53
N SER A 114 11.92 10.90 4.52
CA SER A 114 12.28 12.28 4.85
C SER A 114 12.86 12.34 6.27
N ASN A 115 14.02 12.99 6.41
CA ASN A 115 14.69 13.16 7.70
C ASN A 115 14.10 14.34 8.48
N ARG A 116 12.79 14.60 8.35
CA ARG A 116 12.11 15.58 9.20
C ARG A 116 12.36 15.19 10.65
N ASN A 117 12.79 16.14 11.48
CA ASN A 117 13.08 15.90 12.90
C ASN A 117 11.77 15.70 13.68
N GLY A 118 10.99 14.66 13.38
CA GLY A 118 9.65 14.46 13.95
C GLY A 118 8.69 13.67 13.05
N ARG A 119 7.44 14.13 13.02
CA ARG A 119 6.30 13.64 12.23
C ARG A 119 6.19 14.42 10.92
N ASP A 120 5.54 13.86 9.89
CA ASP A 120 5.41 14.52 8.57
C ASP A 120 4.27 15.55 8.53
N ALA A 121 3.32 15.43 9.46
CA ALA A 121 2.18 16.32 9.56
C ALA A 121 1.75 16.55 11.02
N PRO A 122 1.11 17.70 11.32
CA PRO A 122 0.57 17.99 12.65
C PRO A 122 -0.56 17.03 13.03
N THR A 123 -0.73 16.79 14.34
CA THR A 123 -1.74 15.84 14.86
C THR A 123 -2.99 16.50 15.41
N SER A 124 -3.19 17.78 15.10
CA SER A 124 -4.32 18.58 15.54
C SER A 124 -4.68 19.64 14.50
N GLY A 125 -5.92 20.09 14.51
CA GLY A 125 -6.42 21.04 13.52
C GLY A 125 -7.11 20.34 12.36
N ASN A 126 -7.24 21.06 11.24
CA ASN A 126 -7.82 20.53 10.01
C ASN A 126 -6.72 20.25 9.00
N LEU A 127 -6.25 19.01 8.96
CA LEU A 127 -5.18 18.58 8.07
C LEU A 127 -5.76 18.28 6.68
N ILE A 128 -5.15 18.85 5.66
CA ILE A 128 -5.54 18.65 4.27
C ILE A 128 -4.71 17.53 3.64
N GLN A 129 -5.36 16.48 3.15
CA GLN A 129 -4.71 15.45 2.34
C GLN A 129 -5.01 15.66 0.86
N LEU A 130 -3.97 15.67 0.03
CA LEU A 130 -4.11 15.64 -1.43
C LEU A 130 -4.07 14.20 -1.91
N ASN A 131 -5.17 13.70 -2.47
CA ASN A 131 -5.23 12.35 -3.04
C ASN A 131 -5.23 12.39 -4.58
N ILE A 132 -4.17 11.90 -5.20
CA ILE A 132 -3.92 12.00 -6.64
C ILE A 132 -4.21 10.64 -7.30
N PHE A 133 -5.16 10.63 -8.23
CA PHE A 133 -5.55 9.42 -8.95
C PHE A 133 -4.71 9.24 -10.20
N ILE A 134 -4.22 8.01 -10.41
CA ILE A 134 -3.31 7.66 -11.50
C ILE A 134 -3.84 6.43 -12.25
N ARG A 135 -3.65 6.43 -13.57
CA ARG A 135 -3.79 5.27 -14.46
C ARG A 135 -2.57 5.19 -15.38
N PHE A 136 -2.21 3.99 -15.78
CA PHE A 136 -1.23 3.77 -16.84
C PHE A 136 -1.87 3.88 -18.23
N ALA A 137 -1.04 4.01 -19.27
CA ALA A 137 -1.51 4.22 -20.64
C ALA A 137 -2.45 3.11 -21.16
N ASP A 138 -2.26 1.88 -20.68
CA ASP A 138 -3.05 0.69 -21.04
C ASP A 138 -4.17 0.36 -20.03
N ASP A 139 -4.28 1.11 -18.94
CA ASP A 139 -5.36 0.91 -17.97
C ASP A 139 -6.70 1.40 -18.53
N PRO A 140 -7.81 0.68 -18.25
CA PRO A 140 -9.14 1.20 -18.53
C PRO A 140 -9.47 2.39 -17.60
N ASN A 141 -10.58 3.08 -17.88
CA ASN A 141 -11.12 4.04 -16.92
C ASN A 141 -11.51 3.34 -15.61
N PHE A 142 -11.42 4.09 -14.50
CA PHE A 142 -11.94 3.63 -13.21
C PHE A 142 -13.41 3.17 -13.34
N PRO A 143 -13.77 2.02 -12.75
CA PRO A 143 -15.10 1.44 -12.89
C PRO A 143 -16.18 2.21 -12.14
N ASN A 144 -15.80 2.95 -11.09
CA ASN A 144 -16.72 3.71 -10.25
C ASN A 144 -16.53 5.23 -10.39
N ASN A 145 -17.53 5.98 -9.94
CA ASN A 145 -17.48 7.44 -9.93
C ASN A 145 -16.63 7.97 -8.77
N ARG A 146 -16.32 9.27 -8.77
CA ARG A 146 -15.50 9.89 -7.71
C ARG A 146 -16.09 9.68 -6.31
N ALA A 147 -17.41 9.78 -6.18
CA ALA A 147 -18.09 9.65 -4.89
C ALA A 147 -17.89 8.27 -4.24
N PHE A 148 -17.80 7.20 -5.04
CA PHE A 148 -17.47 5.88 -4.52
C PHE A 148 -16.09 5.85 -3.86
N TYR A 149 -15.08 6.41 -4.53
CA TYR A 149 -13.72 6.45 -3.99
C TYR A 149 -13.55 7.45 -2.86
N ASP A 150 -14.44 8.44 -2.74
CA ASP A 150 -14.42 9.45 -1.67
C ASP A 150 -14.90 8.90 -0.32
N VAL A 151 -15.79 7.90 -0.32
CA VAL A 151 -16.32 7.27 0.90
C VAL A 151 -15.23 6.89 1.92
N PRO A 152 -14.21 6.10 1.57
CA PRO A 152 -13.20 5.67 2.53
C PRO A 152 -12.26 6.79 3.00
N PHE A 153 -12.30 7.99 2.40
CA PHE A 153 -11.50 9.14 2.84
C PHE A 153 -12.33 10.13 3.66
N ASN A 154 -13.51 10.52 3.18
CA ASN A 154 -14.24 11.70 3.66
C ASN A 154 -15.61 11.41 4.28
N SER A 155 -16.14 10.19 4.20
CA SER A 155 -17.48 9.90 4.74
C SER A 155 -17.57 10.20 6.23
N THR A 156 -18.72 10.68 6.70
CA THR A 156 -19.04 10.90 8.13
C THR A 156 -20.16 9.98 8.62
N THR A 157 -20.59 9.06 7.76
CA THR A 157 -21.67 8.09 8.04
C THR A 157 -21.24 6.65 7.77
N GLU A 158 -20.08 6.47 7.17
CA GLU A 158 -19.41 5.20 6.92
C GLU A 158 -17.96 5.34 7.37
N PRO A 159 -17.29 4.22 7.71
CA PRO A 159 -15.88 4.28 8.11
C PRO A 159 -15.02 4.94 7.04
N SER A 160 -14.22 5.91 7.45
CA SER A 160 -13.33 6.67 6.59
C SER A 160 -12.14 7.22 7.38
N ILE A 161 -11.10 7.72 6.71
CA ILE A 161 -10.02 8.47 7.38
C ILE A 161 -10.60 9.61 8.22
N ARG A 162 -11.46 10.45 7.63
CA ARG A 162 -12.07 11.59 8.33
C ARG A 162 -12.81 11.17 9.60
N ASP A 163 -13.72 10.21 9.49
CA ASP A 163 -14.55 9.73 10.60
C ASP A 163 -13.67 9.13 11.71
N TYR A 164 -12.74 8.27 11.32
CA TYR A 164 -11.84 7.58 12.23
C TYR A 164 -10.96 8.55 13.01
N TYR A 165 -10.25 9.46 12.33
CA TYR A 165 -9.33 10.39 12.99
C TYR A 165 -10.04 11.44 13.84
N LEU A 166 -11.25 11.87 13.43
CA LEU A 166 -12.10 12.71 14.29
C LEU A 166 -12.46 11.97 15.59
N GLU A 167 -12.83 10.69 15.49
CA GLU A 167 -13.21 9.87 16.63
C GLU A 167 -12.03 9.56 17.57
N VAL A 168 -10.94 9.00 17.04
CA VAL A 168 -9.83 8.51 17.87
C VAL A 168 -9.01 9.63 18.50
N SER A 169 -9.02 10.82 17.89
CA SER A 169 -8.39 12.04 18.42
C SER A 169 -9.25 12.82 19.41
N TYR A 170 -10.48 12.36 19.70
CA TYR A 170 -11.44 13.07 20.53
C TYR A 170 -11.81 14.46 19.98
N GLY A 171 -11.88 14.59 18.66
CA GLY A 171 -12.22 15.83 17.96
C GLY A 171 -11.08 16.85 17.85
N VAL A 172 -9.84 16.44 18.10
CA VAL A 172 -8.65 17.30 18.02
C VAL A 172 -8.10 17.39 16.60
N LEU A 173 -8.24 16.32 15.81
CA LEU A 173 -7.80 16.23 14.43
C LEU A 173 -8.99 15.96 13.51
N THR A 174 -9.09 16.72 12.42
CA THR A 174 -9.90 16.37 11.25
C THR A 174 -9.00 16.24 10.03
N VAL A 175 -9.35 15.31 9.15
CA VAL A 175 -8.64 15.09 7.89
C VAL A 175 -9.62 15.32 6.75
N ASP A 176 -9.34 16.33 5.92
CA ASP A 176 -10.12 16.65 4.73
C ASP A 176 -9.33 16.22 3.50
N THR A 177 -9.79 15.19 2.78
CA THR A 177 -9.11 14.71 1.58
C THR A 177 -9.67 15.37 0.32
N TYR A 178 -8.80 15.90 -0.52
CA TYR A 178 -9.16 16.50 -1.81
C TYR A 178 -8.64 15.62 -2.95
N HIS A 179 -9.54 15.19 -3.82
CA HIS A 179 -9.19 14.28 -4.92
C HIS A 179 -8.81 15.03 -6.19
N TYR A 180 -7.66 14.65 -6.75
CA TYR A 180 -7.08 15.22 -7.96
C TYR A 180 -6.83 14.16 -9.04
N PRO A 181 -6.86 14.54 -10.33
CA PRO A 181 -7.36 15.80 -10.85
C PRO A 181 -8.86 16.00 -10.53
N PRO A 182 -9.35 17.26 -10.51
CA PRO A 182 -10.75 17.53 -10.23
C PRO A 182 -11.66 16.81 -11.22
N SER A 183 -12.72 16.22 -10.68
CA SER A 183 -13.72 15.51 -11.47
C SER A 183 -14.76 16.46 -12.07
N LEU A 184 -14.94 16.42 -13.39
CA LEU A 184 -16.07 17.05 -14.05
C LEU A 184 -17.25 16.07 -14.08
N PHE A 185 -18.44 16.54 -13.71
CA PHE A 185 -19.70 15.77 -13.79
C PHE A 185 -19.72 14.42 -13.04
N GLY A 186 -18.84 14.23 -12.06
CA GLY A 186 -18.79 13.05 -11.20
C GLY A 186 -17.95 11.87 -11.72
N GLU A 187 -17.40 11.95 -12.93
CA GLU A 187 -16.45 10.94 -13.44
C GLU A 187 -15.19 10.90 -12.57
N ASN A 188 -14.55 9.72 -12.44
CA ASN A 188 -13.30 9.61 -11.69
C ASN A 188 -12.09 9.96 -12.59
N THR A 189 -11.89 11.25 -12.84
CA THR A 189 -10.74 11.76 -13.61
C THR A 189 -9.43 11.38 -12.92
N SER A 190 -8.39 11.13 -13.71
CA SER A 190 -7.07 10.77 -13.19
C SER A 190 -5.97 11.36 -14.06
N TYR A 191 -4.77 11.47 -13.52
CA TYR A 191 -3.57 11.52 -14.34
C TYR A 191 -3.46 10.19 -15.11
N VAL A 192 -3.05 10.26 -16.37
CA VAL A 192 -2.78 9.09 -17.21
C VAL A 192 -1.31 9.18 -17.60
N ASP A 193 -0.51 8.23 -17.14
CA ASP A 193 0.91 8.16 -17.47
C ASP A 193 1.11 7.78 -18.94
N GLU A 194 2.25 8.14 -19.52
CA GLU A 194 2.59 7.81 -20.91
C GLU A 194 3.04 6.35 -21.10
N HIS A 195 3.45 5.68 -20.02
CA HIS A 195 3.89 4.30 -20.01
C HIS A 195 2.77 3.33 -19.62
N ASN A 196 2.87 2.11 -20.15
CA ASN A 196 2.00 1.00 -19.78
C ASN A 196 2.40 0.46 -18.41
N ARG A 197 1.50 -0.31 -17.77
CA ARG A 197 1.77 -0.98 -16.50
C ARG A 197 3.05 -1.82 -16.51
N GLY A 198 3.33 -2.50 -17.63
CA GLY A 198 4.52 -3.34 -17.80
C GLY A 198 5.83 -2.61 -17.55
N TYR A 199 5.90 -1.32 -17.85
CA TYR A 199 7.07 -0.47 -17.56
C TYR A 199 7.35 -0.33 -16.06
N TYR A 200 6.32 -0.45 -15.22
CA TYR A 200 6.40 -0.40 -13.77
C TYR A 200 6.43 -1.79 -13.12
N SER A 201 6.62 -2.85 -13.93
CA SER A 201 6.77 -4.23 -13.49
C SER A 201 8.18 -4.76 -13.83
N PRO A 202 8.66 -5.84 -13.19
CA PRO A 202 9.97 -6.41 -13.49
C PRO A 202 10.10 -6.87 -14.95
N TYR A 203 11.32 -6.75 -15.47
CA TYR A 203 11.68 -7.29 -16.77
C TYR A 203 11.53 -8.81 -16.83
N SER A 204 11.04 -9.30 -17.96
CA SER A 204 11.14 -10.70 -18.40
C SER A 204 11.02 -10.79 -19.91
N THR A 205 11.27 -11.97 -20.49
CA THR A 205 11.04 -12.21 -21.93
C THR A 205 9.60 -11.89 -22.37
N THR A 206 8.61 -11.99 -21.48
CA THR A 206 7.20 -11.63 -21.76
C THR A 206 6.84 -10.20 -21.37
N ASN A 207 7.69 -9.50 -20.60
CA ASN A 207 7.57 -8.07 -20.26
C ASN A 207 8.90 -7.33 -20.54
N PRO A 208 9.24 -7.07 -21.82
CA PRO A 208 10.54 -6.51 -22.19
C PRO A 208 10.71 -5.02 -21.85
N GLU A 209 9.62 -4.32 -21.50
CA GLU A 209 9.67 -2.90 -21.10
C GLU A 209 9.89 -2.71 -19.59
N GLY A 210 9.86 -3.79 -18.80
CA GLY A 210 10.01 -3.74 -17.35
C GLY A 210 11.36 -3.25 -16.85
N TYR A 211 11.47 -3.07 -15.54
CA TYR A 211 12.74 -2.68 -14.88
C TYR A 211 13.59 -3.90 -14.52
N GLU A 212 14.91 -3.76 -14.59
CA GLU A 212 15.85 -4.84 -14.26
C GLU A 212 16.48 -4.68 -12.87
N THR A 213 16.46 -3.47 -12.32
CA THR A 213 17.17 -3.13 -11.07
C THR A 213 16.30 -2.30 -10.13
N GLU A 214 16.67 -2.33 -8.84
CA GLU A 214 16.05 -1.52 -7.79
C GLU A 214 16.17 0.00 -8.03
N ASP A 215 17.31 0.43 -8.61
CA ASP A 215 17.55 1.83 -8.97
C ASP A 215 16.61 2.26 -10.10
N GLU A 216 16.43 1.40 -11.12
CA GLU A 216 15.46 1.65 -12.18
C GLU A 216 14.03 1.69 -11.63
N ARG A 217 13.66 0.75 -10.74
CA ARG A 217 12.34 0.75 -10.09
C ARG A 217 12.09 2.08 -9.39
N THR A 218 13.02 2.48 -8.52
CA THR A 218 12.96 3.73 -7.75
C THR A 218 12.79 4.94 -8.66
N GLN A 219 13.62 5.05 -9.70
CA GLN A 219 13.56 6.19 -10.60
C GLN A 219 12.24 6.23 -11.38
N ARG A 220 11.73 5.09 -11.83
CA ARG A 220 10.45 5.01 -12.57
C ARG A 220 9.28 5.40 -11.68
N GLU A 221 9.23 4.88 -10.46
CA GLU A 221 8.19 5.23 -9.46
C GLU A 221 8.20 6.71 -9.16
N HIS A 222 9.36 7.26 -8.76
CA HIS A 222 9.46 8.67 -8.43
C HIS A 222 9.13 9.58 -9.62
N THR A 223 9.51 9.19 -10.84
CA THR A 223 9.15 9.94 -12.05
C THR A 223 7.64 9.94 -12.29
N LEU A 224 6.97 8.80 -12.12
CA LEU A 224 5.50 8.68 -12.22
C LEU A 224 4.81 9.63 -11.23
N LEU A 225 5.21 9.58 -9.96
CA LEU A 225 4.59 10.37 -8.89
C LEU A 225 4.86 11.87 -9.08
N ALA A 226 6.09 12.25 -9.44
CA ALA A 226 6.45 13.62 -9.75
C ALA A 226 5.65 14.17 -10.94
N ASN A 227 5.49 13.38 -12.01
CA ASN A 227 4.68 13.78 -13.16
C ASN A 227 3.20 13.96 -12.79
N ALA A 228 2.65 13.08 -11.95
CA ALA A 228 1.28 13.18 -11.46
C ALA A 228 1.08 14.45 -10.60
N VAL A 229 2.03 14.79 -9.72
CA VAL A 229 2.05 16.03 -8.94
C VAL A 229 2.10 17.26 -9.87
N ILE A 230 3.02 17.27 -10.83
CA ILE A 230 3.18 18.36 -11.80
C ILE A 230 1.89 18.58 -12.60
N ALA A 231 1.19 17.51 -12.95
CA ALA A 231 -0.05 17.57 -13.72
C ALA A 231 -1.20 18.23 -12.94
N ILE A 232 -1.23 18.10 -11.61
CA ILE A 232 -2.32 18.60 -10.76
C ILE A 232 -2.01 19.91 -10.07
N GLN A 233 -0.73 20.32 -9.95
CA GLN A 233 -0.31 21.45 -9.11
C GLN A 233 -1.10 22.75 -9.37
N ASN A 234 -1.42 23.06 -10.63
CA ASN A 234 -2.16 24.27 -11.00
C ASN A 234 -3.68 24.18 -10.76
N SER A 235 -4.18 23.00 -10.38
CA SER A 235 -5.59 22.77 -10.01
C SER A 235 -5.82 22.82 -8.51
N VAL A 236 -4.75 22.80 -7.70
CA VAL A 236 -4.83 22.97 -6.26
C VAL A 236 -5.02 24.45 -5.96
N PRO A 237 -6.07 24.86 -5.22
CA PRO A 237 -6.26 26.27 -4.88
C PRO A 237 -5.08 26.83 -4.06
N GLU A 238 -4.61 28.03 -4.38
CA GLU A 238 -3.50 28.68 -3.65
C GLU A 238 -3.84 29.00 -2.18
N ASP A 239 -5.13 29.11 -1.85
CA ASP A 239 -5.64 29.35 -0.50
C ASP A 239 -5.98 28.08 0.28
N LEU A 240 -5.76 26.90 -0.31
CA LEU A 240 -5.85 25.63 0.40
C LEU A 240 -4.57 25.44 1.23
N ASP A 241 -4.74 25.41 2.55
CA ASP A 241 -3.66 25.23 3.51
C ASP A 241 -3.21 23.76 3.54
N ILE A 242 -2.13 23.45 2.82
CA ILE A 242 -1.59 22.09 2.64
C ILE A 242 -0.29 21.84 3.42
N ASP A 243 0.14 22.83 4.21
CA ASP A 243 1.35 22.87 5.03
C ASP A 243 0.99 23.56 6.36
N LEU A 244 0.17 22.87 7.16
CA LEU A 244 -0.53 23.42 8.32
C LEU A 244 0.43 23.84 9.45
N ASP A 245 1.65 23.31 9.48
CA ASP A 245 2.68 23.72 10.43
C ASP A 245 3.77 24.64 9.87
N ASP A 246 3.58 25.14 8.64
CA ASP A 246 4.42 26.11 7.93
C ASP A 246 5.90 25.68 7.82
N ASP A 247 6.18 24.39 7.65
CA ASP A 247 7.55 23.87 7.60
C ASP A 247 8.14 23.83 6.17
N GLY A 248 7.32 24.12 5.16
CA GLY A 248 7.70 24.17 3.75
C GLY A 248 7.44 22.87 2.97
N SER A 249 6.77 21.88 3.55
CA SER A 249 6.42 20.63 2.85
C SER A 249 4.94 20.29 3.02
N VAL A 250 4.36 19.67 1.98
CA VAL A 250 2.97 19.25 2.01
C VAL A 250 2.76 18.20 3.11
N ASP A 251 1.77 18.42 3.98
CA ASP A 251 1.49 17.56 5.15
C ASP A 251 1.16 16.12 4.76
N ALA A 252 0.27 15.95 3.76
CA ALA A 252 -0.23 14.63 3.39
C ALA A 252 -0.54 14.53 1.89
N VAL A 253 0.13 13.57 1.23
CA VAL A 253 -0.14 13.19 -0.15
C VAL A 253 -0.37 11.68 -0.24
N SER A 254 -1.43 11.29 -0.93
CA SER A 254 -1.70 9.89 -1.26
C SER A 254 -1.87 9.70 -2.77
N PHE A 255 -1.40 8.58 -3.30
CA PHE A 255 -1.57 8.20 -4.70
C PHE A 255 -2.52 7.01 -4.82
N SER A 256 -3.69 7.24 -5.41
CA SER A 256 -4.70 6.21 -5.69
C SER A 256 -4.53 5.72 -7.12
N VAL A 257 -3.77 4.65 -7.31
CA VAL A 257 -3.48 4.10 -8.63
C VAL A 257 -4.52 3.04 -9.00
N TYR A 258 -4.96 3.05 -10.27
CA TYR A 258 -5.82 1.99 -10.77
C TYR A 258 -5.10 0.63 -10.71
N GLY A 259 -5.87 -0.44 -10.49
CA GLY A 259 -5.38 -1.81 -10.58
C GLY A 259 -5.43 -2.54 -9.25
N ASN A 260 -4.94 -3.77 -9.27
CA ASN A 260 -4.86 -4.67 -8.13
C ASN A 260 -3.39 -5.05 -7.92
N VAL A 261 -3.04 -5.52 -6.73
CA VAL A 261 -1.67 -6.00 -6.47
C VAL A 261 -1.30 -7.00 -7.54
N ASP A 262 -0.13 -6.80 -8.14
CA ASP A 262 0.53 -7.75 -9.01
C ASP A 262 1.71 -8.29 -8.22
N GLY A 263 1.65 -9.57 -7.79
CA GLY A 263 2.58 -10.11 -6.79
C GLY A 263 4.05 -10.26 -7.25
N TRP A 264 4.40 -9.65 -8.38
CA TRP A 264 5.76 -9.51 -8.92
C TRP A 264 6.25 -8.07 -8.92
N ALA A 265 5.35 -7.09 -9.02
CA ALA A 265 5.69 -5.70 -9.18
C ALA A 265 5.77 -5.04 -7.81
N GLU A 266 6.97 -5.02 -7.22
CA GLU A 266 7.18 -4.44 -5.90
C GLU A 266 6.72 -2.98 -5.82
N LEU A 267 6.92 -2.23 -6.91
CA LEU A 267 6.46 -0.85 -7.09
C LEU A 267 4.94 -0.71 -6.92
N LEU A 268 4.18 -1.70 -7.37
CA LEU A 268 2.72 -1.69 -7.35
C LEU A 268 2.15 -2.28 -6.06
N TRP A 269 2.99 -2.63 -5.09
CA TRP A 269 2.53 -2.98 -3.75
C TRP A 269 2.27 -1.70 -2.94
N PRO A 270 1.22 -1.63 -2.10
CA PRO A 270 1.02 -0.49 -1.22
C PRO A 270 2.22 -0.24 -0.33
N HIS A 271 2.58 1.02 -0.19
CA HIS A 271 3.68 1.43 0.67
C HIS A 271 3.60 2.91 0.97
N ARG A 272 4.33 3.32 2.01
CA ARG A 272 4.74 4.70 2.22
C ARG A 272 6.22 4.86 1.93
N TRP A 273 6.59 5.96 1.28
CA TRP A 273 7.98 6.33 1.09
C TRP A 273 8.16 7.85 0.95
N ALA A 274 9.35 8.29 0.58
CA ALA A 274 9.66 9.69 0.30
C ALA A 274 10.16 9.85 -1.14
N LEU A 275 9.75 10.94 -1.77
CA LEU A 275 10.05 11.29 -3.15
C LEU A 275 11.46 11.91 -3.30
N TYR A 276 12.48 11.37 -2.62
CA TYR A 276 13.80 12.01 -2.44
C TYR A 276 14.64 12.15 -3.73
N THR A 277 14.21 11.59 -4.86
CA THR A 277 14.92 11.77 -6.15
C THR A 277 14.31 12.87 -7.02
N GLN A 278 13.17 13.45 -6.63
CA GLN A 278 12.46 14.47 -7.39
C GLN A 278 12.08 15.64 -6.48
N ASP A 279 12.39 16.86 -6.91
CA ASP A 279 11.92 18.07 -6.23
C ASP A 279 10.69 18.60 -6.98
N VAL A 280 9.49 18.28 -6.47
CA VAL A 280 8.22 18.78 -6.99
C VAL A 280 7.43 19.51 -5.91
N TYR A 281 6.67 20.53 -6.31
CA TYR A 281 6.05 21.47 -5.39
C TYR A 281 4.58 21.67 -5.74
N ILE A 282 3.78 21.94 -4.71
CA ILE A 282 2.40 22.43 -4.84
C ILE A 282 2.31 23.67 -3.97
N ASN A 283 1.84 24.79 -4.53
CA ASN A 283 1.72 26.07 -3.82
C ASN A 283 2.99 26.54 -3.07
N GLY A 284 4.17 26.11 -3.52
CA GLY A 284 5.46 26.45 -2.91
C GLY A 284 5.95 25.49 -1.82
N ALA A 285 5.11 24.55 -1.36
CA ALA A 285 5.49 23.48 -0.45
C ALA A 285 5.99 22.26 -1.24
N ILE A 286 7.06 21.61 -0.77
CA ILE A 286 7.63 20.42 -1.43
C ILE A 286 6.77 19.18 -1.13
N VAL A 287 6.56 18.34 -2.14
CA VAL A 287 5.96 17.01 -1.92
C VAL A 287 7.10 16.04 -1.59
N GLY A 288 7.23 15.71 -0.31
CA GLY A 288 8.24 14.81 0.23
C GLY A 288 7.70 13.40 0.39
N ASP A 289 7.01 13.14 1.50
CA ASP A 289 6.47 11.82 1.84
C ASP A 289 5.11 11.56 1.15
N TYR A 290 4.82 10.30 0.87
CA TYR A 290 3.55 9.89 0.26
C TYR A 290 3.13 8.49 0.69
N SER A 291 1.81 8.22 0.61
CA SER A 291 1.27 6.86 0.57
C SER A 291 0.87 6.46 -0.85
N PHE A 292 1.01 5.18 -1.17
CA PHE A 292 0.70 4.59 -2.46
C PHE A 292 -0.31 3.46 -2.29
N GLU A 293 -1.42 3.52 -3.03
CA GLU A 293 -2.57 2.62 -2.89
C GLU A 293 -3.01 2.09 -4.26
N LEU A 294 -3.44 0.82 -4.33
CA LEU A 294 -4.14 0.31 -5.52
C LEU A 294 -5.63 0.14 -5.24
N THR A 295 -6.42 0.86 -6.02
CA THR A 295 -7.85 1.07 -5.80
C THR A 295 -8.75 -0.13 -6.11
N GLU A 296 -8.32 -1.04 -6.99
CA GLU A 296 -9.10 -2.22 -7.39
C GLU A 296 -8.69 -3.49 -6.61
N SER A 297 -7.87 -3.32 -5.57
CA SER A 297 -7.53 -4.42 -4.67
C SER A 297 -8.50 -4.56 -3.50
N SER A 298 -8.64 -5.78 -2.99
CA SER A 298 -9.51 -6.09 -1.85
C SER A 298 -9.05 -5.46 -0.53
N TYR A 299 -7.80 -5.00 -0.45
CA TYR A 299 -7.30 -4.30 0.74
C TYR A 299 -7.60 -2.80 0.74
N PHE A 300 -8.04 -2.22 -0.39
CA PHE A 300 -8.43 -0.80 -0.47
C PHE A 300 -9.68 -0.57 0.38
N THR A 301 -9.45 -0.32 1.66
CA THR A 301 -10.44 -0.31 2.72
C THR A 301 -10.12 0.81 3.71
N PRO A 302 -11.13 1.35 4.42
CA PRO A 302 -10.89 2.34 5.46
C PRO A 302 -9.86 1.89 6.51
N GLY A 303 -9.79 0.59 6.80
CA GLY A 303 -8.79 0.00 7.70
C GLY A 303 -7.35 0.28 7.28
N VAL A 304 -7.00 -0.11 6.05
CA VAL A 304 -5.66 0.09 5.49
C VAL A 304 -5.37 1.58 5.30
N LEU A 305 -6.31 2.34 4.76
CA LEU A 305 -6.13 3.78 4.59
C LEU A 305 -5.90 4.52 5.91
N CYS A 306 -6.59 4.12 6.99
CA CYS A 306 -6.34 4.67 8.33
C CYS A 306 -4.96 4.27 8.87
N HIS A 307 -4.52 3.03 8.63
CA HIS A 307 -3.18 2.57 9.00
C HIS A 307 -2.09 3.41 8.29
N GLU A 308 -2.17 3.51 6.96
CA GLU A 308 -1.20 4.27 6.16
C GLU A 308 -1.18 5.75 6.55
N PHE A 309 -2.35 6.35 6.82
CA PHE A 309 -2.41 7.72 7.29
C PHE A 309 -1.76 7.91 8.67
N PHE A 310 -1.74 6.89 9.55
CA PHE A 310 -1.13 7.09 10.87
C PHE A 310 0.39 7.19 10.76
N HIS A 311 0.98 6.59 9.72
CA HIS A 311 2.39 6.79 9.41
C HIS A 311 2.72 8.23 9.03
N VAL A 312 1.80 8.94 8.36
CA VAL A 312 1.94 10.39 8.06
C VAL A 312 2.05 11.19 9.36
N LEU A 313 1.31 10.80 10.40
CA LEU A 313 1.41 11.40 11.72
C LEU A 313 2.63 10.89 12.53
N GLY A 314 3.45 10.01 11.95
CA GLY A 314 4.71 9.51 12.52
C GLY A 314 4.60 8.21 13.32
N ALA A 315 3.44 7.52 13.32
CA ALA A 315 3.31 6.24 14.02
C ALA A 315 4.09 5.11 13.29
N PRO A 316 4.76 4.21 14.00
CA PRO A 316 5.41 3.05 13.40
C PRO A 316 4.44 1.87 13.28
N ASP A 317 4.79 0.91 12.44
CA ASP A 317 4.23 -0.43 12.47
C ASP A 317 4.53 -1.15 13.79
N LEU A 318 3.58 -1.99 14.22
CA LEU A 318 3.69 -2.81 15.43
C LEU A 318 3.71 -4.32 15.16
N TYR A 319 3.44 -4.77 13.93
CA TYR A 319 3.50 -6.20 13.59
C TYR A 319 4.94 -6.69 13.51
N HIS A 320 5.12 -8.00 13.76
CA HIS A 320 6.39 -8.68 13.51
C HIS A 320 6.48 -9.10 12.05
N TYR A 321 7.68 -8.95 11.51
CA TYR A 321 7.94 -9.15 10.09
C TYR A 321 8.54 -10.52 9.77
N ASP A 322 8.88 -11.33 10.78
CA ASP A 322 9.58 -12.61 10.65
C ASP A 322 8.62 -13.82 10.60
N GLY A 323 7.80 -13.90 9.54
CA GLY A 323 7.27 -15.19 9.04
C GLY A 323 6.53 -16.12 10.01
N GLY A 324 6.01 -15.61 11.14
CA GLY A 324 5.03 -16.31 11.98
C GLY A 324 5.58 -17.15 13.14
N GLY A 325 6.75 -16.82 13.69
CA GLY A 325 7.27 -17.48 14.90
C GLY A 325 6.96 -16.76 16.21
N ALA A 326 7.06 -15.43 16.21
CA ALA A 326 6.82 -14.61 17.39
C ALA A 326 5.31 -14.31 17.56
N PRO A 327 4.80 -14.25 18.81
CA PRO A 327 3.42 -13.82 19.04
C PRO A 327 3.22 -12.37 18.60
N SER A 328 2.03 -12.06 18.11
CA SER A 328 1.55 -10.69 17.90
C SER A 328 1.77 -9.80 19.13
N ALA A 329 2.29 -8.59 18.95
CA ALA A 329 2.59 -7.68 20.06
C ALA A 329 1.30 -7.13 20.68
N VAL A 330 0.43 -6.58 19.83
CA VAL A 330 -0.89 -6.02 20.11
C VAL A 330 -1.99 -6.65 19.24
N GLY A 331 -1.64 -7.37 18.17
CA GLY A 331 -2.57 -8.10 17.29
C GLY A 331 -3.77 -7.26 16.83
N GLY A 332 -4.96 -7.87 16.94
CA GLY A 332 -6.27 -7.26 16.63
C GLY A 332 -6.64 -6.00 17.43
N TRP A 333 -5.83 -5.60 18.41
CA TRP A 333 -6.13 -4.48 19.30
C TRP A 333 -5.64 -3.13 18.81
N ASP A 334 -4.75 -3.09 17.81
CA ASP A 334 -4.18 -1.85 17.30
C ASP A 334 -4.18 -1.85 15.77
N VAL A 335 -4.59 -0.73 15.18
CA VAL A 335 -4.59 -0.50 13.73
C VAL A 335 -3.17 -0.54 13.13
N MET A 336 -2.13 -0.31 13.95
CA MET A 336 -0.73 -0.37 13.50
C MET A 336 -0.13 -1.78 13.50
N GLU A 337 -0.86 -2.80 13.96
CA GLU A 337 -0.46 -4.20 13.80
C GLU A 337 -1.38 -4.98 12.87
N SER A 338 -2.69 -4.73 12.95
CA SER A 338 -3.67 -5.37 12.07
C SER A 338 -4.69 -4.36 11.58
N THR A 339 -5.30 -4.60 10.43
CA THR A 339 -6.39 -3.80 9.89
C THR A 339 -7.67 -4.63 9.85
N ALA A 340 -8.76 -4.03 10.34
CA ALA A 340 -10.11 -4.52 10.20
C ALA A 340 -10.94 -3.50 9.41
N ASN A 341 -12.11 -3.92 8.93
CA ASN A 341 -13.06 -3.02 8.29
C ASN A 341 -14.46 -3.24 8.92
N PRO A 342 -14.98 -2.31 9.75
CA PRO A 342 -14.41 -1.01 10.13
C PRO A 342 -13.07 -1.11 10.89
N PRO A 343 -12.22 -0.06 10.85
CA PRO A 343 -10.95 -0.04 11.58
C PRO A 343 -11.16 -0.15 13.09
N GLN A 344 -10.33 -0.96 13.75
CA GLN A 344 -10.17 -0.90 15.19
C GLN A 344 -9.40 0.35 15.59
N TYR A 345 -9.48 0.73 16.86
CA TYR A 345 -8.70 1.85 17.39
C TYR A 345 -7.21 1.48 17.51
N MET A 346 -6.35 2.50 17.56
CA MET A 346 -5.00 2.35 18.11
C MET A 346 -4.98 2.31 19.64
N SER A 347 -3.93 1.73 20.19
CA SER A 347 -3.65 1.65 21.61
C SER A 347 -3.44 3.04 22.25
N ALA A 348 -3.68 3.14 23.56
CA ALA A 348 -3.46 4.36 24.31
C ALA A 348 -2.00 4.87 24.21
N PHE A 349 -1.03 3.95 24.10
CA PHE A 349 0.36 4.31 23.89
C PHE A 349 0.56 5.11 22.59
N LEU A 350 -0.01 4.66 21.47
CA LEU A 350 0.12 5.38 20.21
C LEU A 350 -0.63 6.72 20.22
N LYS A 351 -1.82 6.78 20.84
CA LYS A 351 -2.55 8.05 21.02
C LYS A 351 -1.74 9.07 21.82
N TRP A 352 -1.05 8.63 22.87
CA TRP A 352 -0.21 9.48 23.70
C TRP A 352 1.08 9.89 22.99
N LYS A 353 1.79 8.93 22.38
CA LYS A 353 3.15 9.12 21.88
C LYS A 353 3.20 9.79 20.50
N TYR A 354 2.26 9.42 19.62
CA TYR A 354 2.25 9.82 18.21
C TYR A 354 1.04 10.68 17.86
N GLY A 355 -0.08 10.57 18.58
CA GLY A 355 -1.24 11.43 18.37
C GLY A 355 -1.21 12.73 19.17
N ASP A 356 -0.55 12.80 20.33
CA ASP A 356 -0.74 13.85 21.34
C ASP A 356 -2.21 14.04 21.76
N TRP A 357 -3.06 13.02 21.60
CA TRP A 357 -4.51 13.12 21.82
C TRP A 357 -4.93 12.81 23.26
N ILE A 358 -4.03 12.24 24.06
CA ILE A 358 -4.24 12.03 25.49
C ILE A 358 -3.02 12.54 26.27
N PRO A 359 -3.23 13.13 27.46
CA PRO A 359 -2.14 13.73 28.23
C PRO A 359 -1.24 12.70 28.91
N GLU A 360 -1.77 11.51 29.21
CA GLU A 360 -1.07 10.40 29.85
C GLU A 360 -1.73 9.05 29.49
N ILE A 361 -0.99 7.95 29.67
CA ILE A 361 -1.50 6.60 29.49
C ILE A 361 -2.32 6.20 30.73
N PRO A 362 -3.59 5.75 30.59
CA PRO A 362 -4.48 5.43 31.72
C PRO A 362 -4.01 4.32 32.67
#